data_AF-A0A0D2BK33-F1
#
_entry.id   AF-A0A0D2BK33-F1
#
_cell.length_a   1.000
_cell.length_b   1.000
_cell.length_c   1.000
_cell.angle_alpha   90.00
_cell.angle_beta   90.00
_cell.angle_gamma   90.00
#
_symmetry.space_group_name_H-M   'P 1'
#
loop_
_entity.id
_entity.type
_entity.pdbx_description
1 polymer ?
#
loop_
_entity_poly.entity_id
_entity_poly.type
_entity_poly.pdbx_seq_one_letter_code
_entity_poly.pdbx_strand_id
1 'polypeptide(L)'
;MEQLNELKQFSSCDVADALVNLGVHYGGYLHGLRMFSPCQAVFVSQPRGYYAACWGGLMSTRSKRLGAQGVVIDGNFRDILEHKELEFPLFARATAAGGSASFTRCAGINVPVHFTSAEQVRPLIIHPGDYVLADADGVVIIPPAYAAQCLELVKTRYEIDQKTLSALQSGEPMGPTIARLRN
;
A
#
# COMPACT_ATOMS: atom_id res chain seq x y z
N MET A 1 6.32 -13.06 -10.90
CA MET A 1 7.24 -12.80 -9.76
C MET A 1 8.37 -11.87 -10.13
N GLU A 2 8.97 -11.99 -11.31
CA GLU A 2 10.05 -11.10 -11.78
C GLU A 2 9.67 -9.62 -11.76
N GLN A 3 8.55 -9.26 -12.40
CA GLN A 3 8.00 -7.88 -12.39
C GLN A 3 7.78 -7.32 -10.98
N LEU A 4 7.33 -8.16 -10.04
CA LEU A 4 7.11 -7.75 -8.66
C LEU A 4 8.43 -7.41 -7.95
N ASN A 5 9.48 -8.19 -8.20
CA ASN A 5 10.80 -7.91 -7.63
C ASN A 5 11.41 -6.63 -8.17
N GLU A 6 11.15 -6.29 -9.43
CA GLU A 6 11.58 -5.01 -10.01
C GLU A 6 10.75 -3.84 -9.49
N LEU A 7 9.42 -4.01 -9.36
CA LEU A 7 8.53 -2.97 -8.81
C LEU A 7 8.91 -2.56 -7.38
N LYS A 8 9.54 -3.45 -6.59
CA LYS A 8 10.05 -3.14 -5.24
C LYS A 8 11.13 -2.06 -5.20
N GLN A 9 11.76 -1.75 -6.33
CA GLN A 9 12.81 -0.73 -6.41
C GLN A 9 12.24 0.69 -6.47
N PHE A 10 10.94 0.83 -6.70
CA PHE A 10 10.26 2.11 -6.88
C PHE A 10 9.35 2.40 -5.69
N SER A 11 9.11 3.70 -5.44
CA SER A 11 8.21 4.13 -4.37
C SER A 11 6.75 3.84 -4.71
N SER A 12 5.90 3.79 -3.68
CA SER A 12 4.46 3.71 -3.87
C SER A 12 3.92 4.89 -4.68
N CYS A 13 4.53 6.08 -4.54
CA CYS A 13 4.21 7.25 -5.35
C CYS A 13 4.49 7.03 -6.84
N ASP A 14 5.67 6.51 -7.21
CA ASP A 14 6.03 6.23 -8.60
C ASP A 14 5.04 5.25 -9.25
N VAL A 15 4.69 4.19 -8.51
CA VAL A 15 3.74 3.16 -8.96
C VAL A 15 2.32 3.72 -9.07
N ALA A 16 1.88 4.53 -8.11
CA ALA A 16 0.57 5.17 -8.15
C ALA A 16 0.41 6.08 -9.37
N ASP A 17 1.42 6.90 -9.68
CA ASP A 17 1.42 7.77 -10.86
C ASP A 17 1.31 6.98 -12.17
N ALA A 18 2.05 5.87 -12.29
CA ALA A 18 1.94 4.99 -13.44
C ALA A 18 0.55 4.34 -13.56
N LEU A 19 -0.04 3.91 -12.45
CA LEU A 19 -1.39 3.32 -12.43
C LEU A 19 -2.48 4.35 -12.79
N VAL A 20 -2.32 5.61 -12.39
CA VAL A 20 -3.21 6.71 -12.82
C VAL A 20 -3.18 6.84 -14.34
N ASN A 21 -2.01 6.81 -14.97
CA ASN A 21 -1.87 6.87 -16.43
C ASN A 21 -2.51 5.67 -17.14
N LEU A 22 -2.56 4.50 -16.48
CA LEU A 22 -3.22 3.29 -16.99
C LEU A 22 -4.74 3.28 -16.75
N GLY A 23 -5.30 4.35 -16.16
CA GLY A 23 -6.73 4.46 -15.87
C GLY A 23 -7.20 3.65 -14.65
N VAL A 24 -6.27 3.10 -13.86
CA VAL A 24 -6.60 2.40 -12.61
C VAL A 24 -7.13 3.43 -11.61
N HIS A 25 -8.29 3.14 -11.04
CA HIS A 25 -8.96 4.07 -10.13
C HIS A 25 -8.07 4.44 -8.94
N TYR A 26 -7.95 5.74 -8.68
CA TYR A 26 -7.10 6.31 -7.62
C TYR A 26 -5.62 5.87 -7.69
N GLY A 27 -5.13 5.39 -8.83
CA GLY A 27 -3.80 4.80 -8.93
C GLY A 27 -3.61 3.57 -8.04
N GLY A 28 -4.70 2.91 -7.62
CA GLY A 28 -4.66 1.82 -6.64
C GLY A 28 -4.40 2.25 -5.19
N TYR A 29 -4.32 3.56 -4.90
CA TYR A 29 -3.97 4.07 -3.57
C TYR A 29 -5.09 3.90 -2.54
N LEU A 30 -4.72 3.39 -1.36
CA LEU A 30 -5.62 3.11 -0.25
C LEU A 30 -5.58 4.21 0.83
N HIS A 31 -6.50 5.16 0.71
CA HIS A 31 -6.58 6.34 1.58
C HIS A 31 -6.87 6.02 3.07
N GLY A 32 -6.10 6.65 3.95
CA GLY A 32 -6.32 6.60 5.40
C GLY A 32 -5.71 5.37 6.08
N LEU A 33 -4.89 4.60 5.37
CA LEU A 33 -3.99 3.63 5.97
C LEU A 33 -2.66 4.30 6.31
N ARG A 34 -2.13 4.01 7.50
CA ARG A 34 -0.86 4.56 7.99
C ARG A 34 0.09 3.43 8.32
N MET A 35 1.37 3.62 8.04
CA MET A 35 2.42 2.69 8.45
C MET A 35 2.66 2.80 9.95
N PHE A 36 2.60 1.67 10.66
CA PHE A 36 3.00 1.53 12.05
C PHE A 36 4.27 0.68 12.21
N SER A 37 4.62 -0.11 11.17
CA SER A 37 5.84 -0.93 11.07
C SER A 37 6.18 -1.20 9.58
N PRO A 38 7.46 -1.26 9.14
CA PRO A 38 7.85 -1.09 7.72
C PRO A 38 8.03 -2.36 6.85
N CYS A 39 7.43 -2.42 5.62
CA CYS A 39 7.49 -3.42 4.49
C CYS A 39 6.21 -4.28 4.15
N GLN A 40 6.23 -5.16 3.14
CA GLN A 40 5.07 -5.63 2.30
C GLN A 40 3.97 -6.45 3.02
N ALA A 41 2.77 -6.71 2.45
CA ALA A 41 1.61 -7.04 3.31
C ALA A 41 0.55 -8.06 2.87
N VAL A 42 -0.13 -8.66 3.87
CA VAL A 42 -1.45 -9.34 3.80
C VAL A 42 -2.57 -8.33 4.00
N PHE A 43 -3.64 -8.33 3.22
CA PHE A 43 -4.76 -7.40 3.41
C PHE A 43 -5.87 -7.98 4.29
N VAL A 44 -6.35 -7.19 5.26
CA VAL A 44 -7.44 -7.51 6.20
C VAL A 44 -8.45 -6.37 6.17
N SER A 45 -9.74 -6.67 5.99
CA SER A 45 -10.81 -5.68 6.07
C SER A 45 -11.71 -5.94 7.28
N GLN A 46 -11.91 -4.90 8.06
CA GLN A 46 -12.85 -4.88 9.18
C GLN A 46 -14.12 -4.13 8.78
N PRO A 47 -15.31 -4.59 9.21
CA PRO A 47 -16.52 -3.79 9.05
C PRO A 47 -16.35 -2.37 9.62
N ARG A 48 -16.83 -1.36 8.87
CA ARG A 48 -16.72 0.05 9.27
C ARG A 48 -17.46 0.36 10.57
N GLY A 49 -16.94 1.36 11.31
CA GLY A 49 -17.57 1.87 12.53
C GLY A 49 -17.31 1.05 13.79
N TYR A 50 -16.59 -0.07 13.68
CA TYR A 50 -16.23 -0.87 14.85
C TYR A 50 -14.99 -0.32 15.55
N TYR A 51 -15.09 -0.16 16.86
CA TYR A 51 -14.03 0.43 17.69
C TYR A 51 -12.95 -0.57 18.12
N ALA A 52 -13.22 -1.87 18.08
CA ALA A 52 -12.30 -2.92 18.53
C ALA A 52 -11.24 -3.30 17.49
N ALA A 53 -10.10 -3.83 17.93
CA ALA A 53 -9.01 -4.31 17.09
C ALA A 53 -9.31 -5.69 16.49
N CYS A 54 -9.17 -5.81 15.16
CA CYS A 54 -9.28 -7.08 14.42
C CYS A 54 -7.96 -7.83 14.27
N TRP A 55 -6.84 -7.17 14.62
CA TRP A 55 -5.50 -7.74 14.52
C TRP A 55 -4.66 -7.41 15.76
N GLY A 56 -3.82 -8.36 16.20
CA GLY A 56 -2.95 -8.22 17.36
C GLY A 56 -1.59 -8.91 17.16
N GLY A 57 -0.72 -8.83 18.16
CA GLY A 57 0.68 -9.26 18.07
C GLY A 57 0.83 -10.76 17.73
N LEU A 58 0.04 -11.63 18.35
CA LEU A 58 0.04 -13.08 18.06
C LEU A 58 -0.23 -13.40 16.58
N MET A 59 -1.10 -12.64 15.93
CA MET A 59 -1.42 -12.83 14.50
C MET A 59 -0.24 -12.42 13.63
N SER A 60 0.43 -11.31 13.97
CA SER A 60 1.68 -10.89 13.31
C SER A 60 2.80 -11.91 13.51
N THR A 61 3.01 -12.41 14.73
CA THR A 61 4.02 -13.45 15.01
C THR A 61 3.79 -14.69 14.15
N ARG A 62 2.54 -15.17 14.08
CA ARG A 62 2.20 -16.34 13.26
C ARG A 62 2.39 -16.05 11.77
N SER A 63 1.96 -14.88 11.31
CA SER A 63 2.06 -14.49 9.90
C SER A 63 3.52 -14.38 9.46
N LYS A 64 4.37 -13.71 10.25
CA LYS A 64 5.83 -13.63 10.01
C LYS A 64 6.45 -15.02 9.91
N ARG A 65 6.11 -15.93 10.84
CA ARG A 65 6.60 -17.32 10.81
C ARG A 65 6.17 -18.09 9.55
N LEU A 66 5.02 -17.75 8.97
CA LEU A 66 4.53 -18.35 7.73
C LEU A 66 5.10 -17.70 6.47
N GLY A 67 6.03 -16.74 6.61
CA GLY A 67 6.67 -16.06 5.48
C GLY A 67 5.84 -14.92 4.91
N ALA A 68 4.77 -14.49 5.59
CA ALA A 68 4.12 -13.23 5.24
C ALA A 68 5.12 -12.09 5.41
N GLN A 69 5.09 -11.14 4.47
CA GLN A 69 6.02 -10.02 4.49
C GLN A 69 5.56 -8.88 5.41
N GLY A 70 4.31 -8.95 5.94
CA GLY A 70 3.64 -7.90 6.73
C GLY A 70 2.11 -7.95 6.62
N VAL A 71 1.41 -6.89 7.05
CA VAL A 71 -0.06 -6.80 7.04
C VAL A 71 -0.57 -5.38 6.77
N VAL A 72 -1.69 -5.25 6.08
CA VAL A 72 -2.46 -4.05 5.80
C VAL A 72 -3.88 -4.28 6.31
N ILE A 73 -4.40 -3.36 7.10
CA ILE A 73 -5.63 -3.52 7.85
C ILE A 73 -6.53 -2.31 7.59
N ASP A 74 -7.58 -2.52 6.80
CA ASP A 74 -8.71 -1.60 6.70
C ASP A 74 -9.57 -1.70 7.98
N GLY A 75 -9.02 -1.21 9.09
CA GLY A 75 -9.57 -1.39 10.43
C GLY A 75 -8.58 -1.03 11.54
N ASN A 76 -8.87 -1.49 12.76
CA ASN A 76 -8.06 -1.24 13.95
C ASN A 76 -7.18 -2.42 14.32
N PHE A 77 -6.01 -2.14 14.92
CA PHE A 77 -5.10 -3.15 15.48
C PHE A 77 -4.70 -2.82 16.93
N ARG A 78 -4.09 -3.78 17.61
CA ARG A 78 -3.55 -3.65 18.99
C ARG A 78 -2.15 -4.23 19.12
N ASP A 79 -1.54 -4.11 20.30
CA ASP A 79 -0.21 -4.65 20.65
C ASP A 79 0.95 -3.94 19.92
N ILE A 80 0.91 -2.59 19.90
CA ILE A 80 1.85 -1.74 19.12
C ILE A 80 3.33 -2.06 19.38
N LEU A 81 3.72 -2.25 20.64
CA LEU A 81 5.11 -2.54 21.00
C LEU A 81 5.56 -3.90 20.45
N GLU A 82 4.69 -4.92 20.54
CA GLU A 82 4.99 -6.24 19.97
C GLU A 82 5.21 -6.17 18.46
N HIS A 83 4.41 -5.40 17.70
CA HIS A 83 4.63 -5.26 16.26
C HIS A 83 5.95 -4.56 15.91
N LYS A 84 6.36 -3.58 16.72
CA LYS A 84 7.66 -2.90 16.55
C LYS A 84 8.82 -3.84 16.83
N GLU A 85 8.76 -4.61 17.93
CA GLU A 85 9.79 -5.59 18.29
C GLU A 85 9.85 -6.76 17.30
N LEU A 86 8.69 -7.18 16.77
CA LEU A 86 8.62 -8.21 15.75
C LEU A 86 9.23 -7.77 14.42
N GLU A 87 9.50 -6.47 14.20
CA GLU A 87 9.87 -5.91 12.89
C GLU A 87 8.94 -6.46 11.79
N PHE A 88 7.66 -6.65 12.12
CA PHE A 88 6.66 -7.19 11.22
C PHE A 88 5.84 -6.03 10.69
N PRO A 89 5.81 -5.82 9.38
CA PRO A 89 5.23 -4.60 8.85
C PRO A 89 3.73 -4.54 9.04
N LEU A 90 3.22 -3.35 9.34
CA LEU A 90 1.82 -3.18 9.66
C LEU A 90 1.32 -1.81 9.19
N PHE A 91 0.27 -1.84 8.38
CA PHE A 91 -0.52 -0.68 8.00
C PHE A 91 -1.92 -0.84 8.57
N ALA A 92 -2.47 0.22 9.16
CA ALA A 92 -3.83 0.19 9.68
C ALA A 92 -4.49 1.57 9.61
N ARG A 93 -5.80 1.64 9.84
CA ARG A 93 -6.48 2.94 9.99
C ARG A 93 -6.20 3.57 11.36
N ALA A 94 -6.30 2.78 12.42
CA ALA A 94 -6.09 3.25 13.78
C ALA A 94 -5.75 2.10 14.74
N THR A 95 -5.56 2.44 16.02
CA THR A 95 -5.27 1.52 17.11
C THR A 95 -6.47 1.38 18.04
N ALA A 96 -6.67 0.22 18.66
CA ALA A 96 -7.66 0.01 19.71
C ALA A 96 -7.18 -1.02 20.74
N ALA A 97 -7.43 -0.82 22.03
CA ALA A 97 -7.01 -1.78 23.06
C ALA A 97 -7.91 -3.04 23.12
N GLY A 98 -9.22 -2.87 22.89
CA GLY A 98 -10.21 -3.95 22.96
C GLY A 98 -10.08 -4.92 21.80
N GLY A 99 -10.12 -6.22 22.08
CA GLY A 99 -10.13 -7.26 21.06
C GLY A 99 -11.52 -7.44 20.42
N SER A 100 -11.55 -7.77 19.13
CA SER A 100 -12.78 -7.95 18.37
C SER A 100 -13.49 -9.30 18.56
N ALA A 101 -12.91 -10.26 19.28
CA ALA A 101 -13.42 -11.64 19.38
C ALA A 101 -14.89 -11.76 19.85
N SER A 102 -15.35 -10.80 20.66
CA SER A 102 -16.74 -10.77 21.15
C SER A 102 -17.72 -10.07 20.20
N PHE A 103 -17.24 -9.46 19.11
CA PHE A 103 -18.00 -8.56 18.24
C PHE A 103 -17.95 -8.93 16.76
N THR A 104 -16.80 -9.42 16.28
CA THR A 104 -16.60 -9.82 14.88
C THR A 104 -15.83 -11.13 14.78
N ARG A 105 -15.94 -11.78 13.61
CA ARG A 105 -15.19 -12.99 13.25
C ARG A 105 -14.81 -12.93 11.77
N CYS A 106 -13.81 -13.71 11.37
CA CYS A 106 -13.46 -13.85 9.96
C CYS A 106 -14.67 -14.40 9.18
N ALA A 107 -15.13 -13.66 8.17
CA ALA A 107 -16.26 -14.04 7.33
C ALA A 107 -15.82 -14.74 6.03
N GLY A 108 -14.56 -14.60 5.62
CA GLY A 108 -14.01 -15.20 4.41
C GLY A 108 -12.50 -14.98 4.30
N ILE A 109 -11.84 -15.88 3.58
CA ILE A 109 -10.41 -15.84 3.27
C ILE A 109 -10.28 -16.01 1.75
N ASN A 110 -9.37 -15.27 1.12
CA ASN A 110 -9.21 -15.25 -0.34
C ASN A 110 -10.53 -14.92 -1.07
N VAL A 111 -11.23 -13.91 -0.57
CA VAL A 111 -12.40 -13.33 -1.22
C VAL A 111 -12.11 -11.88 -1.61
N PRO A 112 -12.73 -11.35 -2.68
CA PRO A 112 -12.63 -9.93 -2.98
C PRO A 112 -13.14 -9.08 -1.81
N VAL A 113 -12.44 -7.99 -1.51
CA VAL A 113 -12.81 -7.05 -0.45
C VAL A 113 -12.96 -5.64 -1.00
N HIS A 114 -13.95 -4.92 -0.50
CA HIS A 114 -14.26 -3.57 -0.93
C HIS A 114 -13.61 -2.58 0.03
N PHE A 115 -12.54 -1.93 -0.42
CA PHE A 115 -11.96 -0.81 0.28
C PHE A 115 -12.71 0.47 -0.10
N THR A 116 -13.02 1.27 0.91
CA THR A 116 -13.62 2.60 0.74
C THR A 116 -12.91 3.54 1.69
N SER A 117 -12.85 4.84 1.40
CA SER A 117 -12.48 5.89 2.37
C SER A 117 -13.49 7.04 2.32
N ALA A 118 -13.32 8.10 3.13
CA ALA A 118 -14.18 9.29 3.02
C ALA A 118 -13.83 10.14 1.79
N GLU A 119 -12.60 9.98 1.31
CA GLU A 119 -12.00 10.71 0.20
C GLU A 119 -12.26 10.04 -1.17
N GLN A 120 -12.72 8.78 -1.17
CA GLN A 120 -13.00 8.00 -2.38
C GLN A 120 -14.49 8.07 -2.77
N VAL A 121 -14.74 8.52 -3.99
CA VAL A 121 -16.08 8.57 -4.63
C VAL A 121 -16.64 7.17 -4.96
N ARG A 122 -15.78 6.16 -5.18
CA ARG A 122 -16.16 4.77 -5.46
C ARG A 122 -15.25 3.78 -4.71
N PRO A 123 -15.73 2.57 -4.39
CA PRO A 123 -14.90 1.56 -3.75
C PRO A 123 -13.76 1.09 -4.68
N LEU A 124 -12.62 0.78 -4.09
CA LEU A 124 -11.60 -0.07 -4.71
C LEU A 124 -11.88 -1.53 -4.32
N ILE A 125 -11.90 -2.41 -5.30
CA ILE A 125 -12.04 -3.85 -5.06
C ILE A 125 -10.64 -4.45 -5.10
N ILE A 126 -10.27 -5.12 -4.01
CA ILE A 126 -8.98 -5.81 -3.89
C ILE A 126 -9.27 -7.29 -4.04
N HIS A 127 -8.67 -7.90 -5.05
CA HIS A 127 -8.83 -9.31 -5.37
C HIS A 127 -7.69 -10.14 -4.78
N PRO A 128 -7.95 -11.39 -4.40
CA PRO A 128 -6.88 -12.34 -4.10
C PRO A 128 -5.92 -12.44 -5.30
N GLY A 129 -4.64 -12.21 -5.05
CA GLY A 129 -3.60 -12.22 -6.09
C GLY A 129 -3.20 -10.84 -6.59
N ASP A 130 -3.91 -9.77 -6.23
CA ASP A 130 -3.42 -8.40 -6.44
C ASP A 130 -2.12 -8.17 -5.68
N TYR A 131 -1.20 -7.43 -6.30
CA TYR A 131 0.05 -7.08 -5.62
C TYR A 131 -0.18 -5.89 -4.70
N VAL A 132 0.41 -5.97 -3.51
CA VAL A 132 0.38 -4.90 -2.51
C VAL A 132 1.79 -4.33 -2.41
N LEU A 133 1.94 -3.08 -2.85
CA LEU A 133 3.14 -2.29 -2.61
C LEU A 133 2.85 -1.32 -1.47
N ALA A 134 3.71 -1.29 -0.47
CA ALA A 134 3.51 -0.44 0.70
C ALA A 134 4.85 0.08 1.22
N ASP A 135 4.90 1.38 1.50
CA ASP A 135 6.06 2.10 2.05
C ASP A 135 5.58 3.21 3.01
N ALA A 136 6.46 4.16 3.34
CA ALA A 136 6.13 5.23 4.28
C ALA A 136 4.99 6.16 3.79
N ASP A 137 4.77 6.26 2.48
CA ASP A 137 3.76 7.15 1.89
C ASP A 137 2.37 6.51 1.85
N GLY A 138 2.30 5.18 1.87
CA GLY A 138 1.06 4.44 2.07
C GLY A 138 1.04 3.09 1.37
N VAL A 139 -0.14 2.73 0.86
CA VAL A 139 -0.40 1.41 0.27
C VAL A 139 -1.03 1.57 -1.10
N VAL A 140 -0.47 0.88 -2.08
CA VAL A 140 -0.92 0.84 -3.48
C VAL A 140 -1.20 -0.59 -3.89
N ILE A 141 -2.38 -0.79 -4.50
CA ILE A 141 -2.81 -2.06 -5.05
C ILE A 141 -2.57 -2.08 -6.55
N ILE A 142 -1.85 -3.10 -7.01
CA ILE A 142 -1.49 -3.28 -8.43
C ILE A 142 -2.19 -4.54 -8.92
N PRO A 143 -3.24 -4.43 -9.74
CA PRO A 143 -3.86 -5.60 -10.33
C PRO A 143 -2.87 -6.29 -11.29
N PRO A 144 -2.78 -7.63 -11.31
CA PRO A 144 -1.75 -8.34 -12.08
C PRO A 144 -1.79 -8.02 -13.58
N ALA A 145 -2.98 -7.71 -14.12
CA ALA A 145 -3.18 -7.32 -15.51
C ALA A 145 -2.42 -6.04 -15.90
N TYR A 146 -2.16 -5.13 -14.95
CA TYR A 146 -1.48 -3.86 -15.19
C TYR A 146 -0.01 -3.89 -14.80
N ALA A 147 0.48 -4.93 -14.11
CA ALA A 147 1.81 -4.93 -13.52
C ALA A 147 2.95 -4.75 -14.55
N ALA A 148 2.84 -5.37 -15.72
CA ALA A 148 3.84 -5.24 -16.78
C ALA A 148 3.92 -3.81 -17.33
N GLN A 149 2.77 -3.24 -17.70
CA GLN A 149 2.67 -1.88 -18.25
C GLN A 149 3.05 -0.83 -17.20
N CYS A 150 2.65 -1.06 -15.94
CA CYS A 150 3.01 -0.21 -14.83
C CYS A 150 4.53 -0.15 -14.67
N LEU A 151 5.23 -1.30 -14.69
CA LEU A 151 6.69 -1.34 -14.58
C LEU A 151 7.40 -0.55 -15.68
N GLU A 152 6.94 -0.64 -16.93
CA GLU A 152 7.51 0.12 -18.06
C GLU A 152 7.35 1.64 -17.89
N LEU A 153 6.14 2.06 -17.49
CA LEU A 153 5.83 3.47 -17.24
C LEU A 153 6.62 4.03 -16.06
N VAL A 154 6.70 3.27 -14.96
CA VAL A 154 7.47 3.64 -13.76
C VAL A 154 8.94 3.83 -14.10
N LYS A 155 9.57 2.89 -14.82
CA LYS A 155 10.98 3.01 -15.24
C LYS A 155 11.23 4.29 -16.03
N THR A 156 10.40 4.53 -17.04
CA THR A 156 10.51 5.71 -17.91
C THR A 156 10.37 7.00 -17.10
N ARG A 157 9.38 7.05 -16.20
CA ARG A 157 9.11 8.24 -15.38
C ARG A 157 10.20 8.49 -14.36
N TYR A 158 10.67 7.43 -13.71
CA TYR A 158 11.75 7.50 -12.72
C TYR A 158 13.04 8.07 -13.34
N GLU A 159 13.39 7.64 -14.56
CA GLU A 159 14.56 8.21 -15.27
C GLU A 159 14.41 9.71 -15.57
N ILE A 160 13.21 10.14 -15.98
CA ILE A 160 12.91 11.56 -16.22
C ILE A 160 13.02 12.36 -14.92
N ASP A 161 12.53 11.80 -13.82
CA ASP A 161 12.53 12.47 -12.52
C ASP A 161 13.93 12.57 -11.93
N GLN A 162 14.79 11.56 -12.14
CA GLN A 162 16.22 11.64 -11.79
C GLN A 162 16.95 12.73 -12.58
N LYS A 163 16.69 12.85 -13.89
CA LYS A 163 17.26 13.94 -14.72
C LYS A 163 16.74 15.30 -14.27
N THR A 164 15.45 15.39 -13.93
CA THR A 164 14.83 16.61 -13.44
C THR A 164 15.46 17.03 -12.11
N LEU A 165 15.57 16.11 -11.15
CA LEU A 165 16.22 16.36 -9.87
C LEU A 165 17.66 16.86 -10.03
N SER A 166 18.45 16.22 -10.90
CA SER A 166 19.83 16.63 -11.20
C SER A 166 19.90 18.06 -11.75
N ALA A 167 19.01 18.42 -12.66
CA ALA A 167 18.92 19.77 -13.24
C ALA A 167 18.53 20.82 -12.19
N LEU A 168 17.56 20.51 -11.32
CA LEU A 168 17.15 21.40 -10.23
C LEU A 168 18.28 21.62 -9.21
N GLN A 169 19.01 20.56 -8.87
CA GLN A 169 20.18 20.64 -7.99
C GLN A 169 21.32 21.48 -8.61
N SER A 170 21.39 21.54 -9.94
CA SER A 170 22.33 22.41 -10.66
C SER A 170 21.89 23.87 -10.75
N GLY A 171 20.69 24.20 -10.24
CA GLY A 171 20.15 25.56 -10.19
C GLY A 171 19.22 25.93 -11.35
N GLU A 172 18.80 24.97 -12.19
CA GLU A 172 17.79 25.25 -13.21
C GLU A 172 16.41 25.56 -12.58
N PRO A 173 15.61 26.45 -13.20
CA PRO A 173 14.26 26.76 -12.72
C PRO A 173 13.26 25.62 -13.02
N MET A 174 12.39 25.33 -12.05
CA MET A 174 11.42 24.22 -12.07
C MET A 174 10.56 24.11 -13.35
N GLY A 175 9.88 25.20 -13.73
CA GLY A 175 8.92 25.19 -14.85
C GLY A 175 9.57 24.84 -16.20
N PRO A 176 10.59 25.58 -16.65
CA PRO A 176 11.30 25.29 -17.89
C PRO A 176 11.93 23.89 -17.94
N THR A 177 12.51 23.42 -16.83
CA THR A 177 13.13 22.09 -16.75
C THR A 177 12.10 20.98 -16.92
N ILE A 178 10.95 21.08 -16.25
CA ILE A 178 9.84 20.12 -16.43
C ILE A 178 9.34 20.12 -17.87
N ALA A 179 9.10 21.29 -18.46
CA ALA A 179 8.61 21.40 -19.84
C ALA A 179 9.61 20.82 -20.88
N ARG A 180 10.90 20.79 -20.56
CA ARG A 180 11.93 20.21 -21.44
C ARG A 180 12.06 18.69 -21.29
N LEU A 181 11.88 18.16 -20.07
CA LEU A 181 12.19 16.77 -19.74
C LEU A 181 10.96 15.85 -19.70
N ARG A 182 9.76 16.40 -19.46
CA ARG A 182 8.49 15.66 -19.34
C ARG A 182 7.57 15.82 -20.55
N ASN A 183 7.99 16.55 -21.60
CA ASN A 183 7.27 16.68 -22.88
C ASN A 183 7.81 15.73 -23.94
#